data_AF-A0A7S0FF44-F1
#
_entry.id   AF-A0A7S0FF44-F1
#
_cell.length_a   1.000
_cell.length_b   1.000
_cell.length_c   1.000
_cell.angle_alpha   90.00
_cell.angle_beta   90.00
_cell.angle_gamma   90.00
#
_symmetry.space_group_name_H-M   'P 1'
#
loop_
_entity.id
_entity.type
_entity.pdbx_description
1 polymer ?
#
loop_
_entity_poly.entity_id
_entity_poly.type
_entity_poly.pdbx_seq_one_letter_code
_entity_poly.pdbx_strand_id
1 'polypeptide(L)'
;CLEGGLHSAVCDQWKQCLDKAGVTGKLLSLLNAAVQHPDDLGLGLVEETAAGTAQKYAQTEGVELAEAELDTQVPDEANCLNPKYMDTEAWYCLCLDEIDKACHEIRDNIPRYTHTLCLQANGCYDPFGSICGSWKNEQRRCMKLQVYTNELKKHQQASLLQRANRSATGTGTKADTDLDSSVGGKAHQCNH
;
A
#
# COMPACT_ATOMS: atom_id res chain seq x y z
N CYS A 1 -1.80 -18.55 7.87
CA CYS A 1 -0.63 -18.78 6.99
C CYS A 1 0.62 -19.23 7.75
N LEU A 2 0.98 -18.60 8.88
CA LEU A 2 2.24 -18.90 9.59
C LEU A 2 2.25 -20.26 10.34
N GLU A 3 1.15 -20.65 10.97
CA GLU A 3 1.09 -21.87 11.81
C GLU A 3 0.67 -23.15 11.07
N GLY A 4 1.06 -23.30 9.80
CA GLY A 4 1.06 -24.61 9.12
C GLY A 4 -0.29 -25.25 8.74
N GLY A 5 -1.44 -24.69 9.13
CA GLY A 5 -2.75 -25.29 8.84
C GLY A 5 -3.45 -24.81 7.56
N LEU A 6 -3.20 -23.56 7.12
CA LEU A 6 -3.82 -22.98 5.92
C LEU A 6 -2.82 -22.91 4.78
N HIS A 7 -2.93 -23.86 3.85
CA HIS A 7 -2.30 -23.80 2.54
C HIS A 7 -3.29 -23.22 1.53
N SER A 8 -3.14 -21.94 1.24
CA SER A 8 -3.83 -21.27 0.14
C SER A 8 -2.79 -20.55 -0.72
N ALA A 9 -3.05 -20.42 -2.02
CA ALA A 9 -2.16 -19.68 -2.93
C ALA A 9 -1.87 -18.25 -2.44
N VAL A 10 -2.84 -17.64 -1.75
CA VAL A 10 -2.70 -16.32 -1.12
C VAL A 10 -1.71 -16.35 0.04
N CYS A 11 -1.79 -17.37 0.90
CA CYS A 11 -0.83 -17.55 1.99
C CYS A 11 0.61 -17.74 1.48
N ASP A 12 0.77 -18.48 0.38
CA ASP A 12 2.09 -18.74 -0.19
C ASP A 12 2.68 -17.49 -0.85
N GLN A 13 1.86 -16.71 -1.57
CA GLN A 13 2.29 -15.40 -2.10
C GLN A 13 2.67 -14.43 -0.98
N TRP A 14 1.88 -14.37 0.08
CA TRP A 14 2.18 -13.50 1.22
C TRP A 14 3.46 -13.93 1.93
N LYS A 15 3.69 -15.23 2.16
CA LYS A 15 4.95 -15.75 2.71
C LYS A 15 6.15 -15.40 1.83
N GLN A 16 6.03 -15.62 0.52
CA GLN A 16 7.09 -15.24 -0.42
C GLN A 16 7.39 -13.74 -0.40
N CYS A 17 6.37 -12.90 -0.18
CA CYS A 17 6.56 -11.46 -0.02
C CYS A 17 7.38 -11.14 1.24
N LEU A 18 7.01 -11.74 2.39
CA LEU A 18 7.73 -11.57 3.65
C LEU A 18 9.19 -12.06 3.58
N ASP A 19 9.41 -13.22 2.96
CA ASP A 19 10.74 -13.81 2.81
C ASP A 19 11.62 -12.95 1.90
N LYS A 20 11.06 -12.44 0.79
CA LYS A 20 11.78 -11.50 -0.09
C LYS A 20 12.08 -10.17 0.60
N ALA A 21 11.20 -9.71 1.47
CA ALA A 21 11.43 -8.51 2.28
C ALA A 21 12.46 -8.73 3.40
N GLY A 22 12.82 -9.97 3.73
CA GLY A 22 13.75 -10.29 4.82
C GLY A 22 13.19 -10.02 6.22
N VAL A 23 11.88 -9.79 6.34
CA VAL A 23 11.22 -9.39 7.59
C VAL A 23 10.56 -10.54 8.35
N THR A 24 10.52 -11.75 7.77
CA THR A 24 9.87 -12.94 8.34
C THR A 24 10.32 -13.21 9.78
N GLY A 25 11.63 -13.12 10.07
CA GLY A 25 12.17 -13.33 11.42
C GLY A 25 11.73 -12.28 12.44
N LYS A 26 11.74 -11.00 12.05
CA LYS A 26 11.31 -9.88 12.91
C LYS A 26 9.80 -9.96 13.19
N LEU A 27 9.00 -10.25 12.17
CA LEU A 27 7.55 -10.43 12.31
C LEU A 27 7.22 -11.61 13.23
N LEU A 28 7.88 -12.77 13.06
CA LEU A 28 7.70 -13.91 13.93
C LEU A 28 8.13 -13.61 15.38
N SER A 29 9.23 -12.87 15.56
CA SER A 29 9.67 -12.45 16.89
C SER A 29 8.65 -11.53 17.57
N LEU A 30 8.05 -10.58 16.83
CA LEU A 30 7.02 -9.69 17.35
C LEU A 30 5.74 -10.44 17.70
N LEU A 31 5.29 -11.35 16.82
CA LEU A 31 4.12 -12.19 17.07
C LEU A 31 4.33 -13.08 18.30
N ASN A 32 5.52 -13.67 18.45
CA ASN A 32 5.82 -14.52 19.59
C ASN A 32 5.91 -13.71 20.91
N ALA A 33 6.48 -12.50 20.86
CA ALA A 33 6.48 -11.59 22.00
C ALA A 33 5.05 -11.18 22.41
N ALA A 34 4.18 -10.92 21.44
CA ALA A 34 2.77 -10.59 21.68
C ALA A 34 1.99 -11.74 22.34
N VAL A 35 2.30 -12.99 21.97
CA VAL A 35 1.69 -14.17 22.60
C VAL A 35 2.21 -14.40 24.03
N GLN A 36 3.47 -14.09 24.30
CA GLN A 36 4.07 -14.28 25.63
C GLN A 36 3.69 -13.20 26.65
N HIS A 37 3.36 -12.00 26.18
CA HIS A 37 3.00 -10.86 27.04
C HIS A 37 1.67 -10.22 26.61
N PRO A 38 0.54 -10.95 26.73
CA PRO A 38 -0.76 -10.45 26.31
C PRO A 38 -1.19 -9.20 27.10
N ASP A 39 -0.78 -9.09 28.37
CA ASP A 39 -1.16 -8.00 29.27
C ASP A 39 -0.40 -6.69 29.01
N ASP A 40 0.75 -6.75 28.33
CA ASP A 40 1.67 -5.61 28.16
C ASP A 40 1.41 -4.81 26.87
N LEU A 41 0.59 -5.36 25.96
CA LEU A 41 0.24 -4.69 24.70
C LEU A 41 -0.92 -3.70 24.82
N GLY A 42 -1.54 -3.55 26.00
CA GLY A 42 -2.68 -2.66 26.19
C GLY A 42 -3.91 -3.01 25.33
N LEU A 43 -3.87 -4.15 24.63
CA LEU A 43 -5.00 -4.77 23.97
C LEU A 43 -5.83 -5.46 25.05
N GLY A 44 -6.50 -4.64 25.87
CA GLY A 44 -7.57 -5.11 26.72
C GLY A 44 -8.63 -5.74 25.82
N LEU A 45 -8.51 -7.04 25.59
CA LEU A 45 -9.60 -7.87 25.14
C LEU A 45 -10.70 -7.64 26.17
N VAL A 46 -11.67 -6.80 25.80
CA VAL A 46 -12.95 -6.72 26.49
C VAL A 46 -13.44 -8.16 26.59
N GLU A 47 -13.40 -8.71 27.80
CA GLU A 47 -14.12 -9.93 28.13
C GLU A 47 -15.59 -9.64 27.81
N GLU A 48 -16.00 -10.02 26.61
CA GLU A 48 -17.41 -10.14 26.26
C GLU A 48 -17.98 -11.20 27.19
N THR A 49 -18.54 -10.74 28.29
CA THR A 49 -19.34 -11.56 29.19
C THR A 49 -20.41 -12.22 28.35
N ALA A 50 -20.26 -13.54 28.15
CA ALA A 50 -21.19 -14.40 27.45
C ALA A 50 -22.52 -14.48 28.22
N ALA A 51 -23.35 -13.45 28.09
CA ALA A 51 -24.70 -13.42 28.64
C ALA A 51 -25.63 -12.64 27.70
N GLY A 52 -25.97 -13.29 26.59
CA GLY A 52 -27.27 -13.13 25.95
C GLY A 52 -27.35 -12.09 24.83
N THR A 53 -27.31 -12.55 23.58
CA THR A 53 -28.24 -12.08 22.54
C THR A 53 -28.43 -13.18 21.49
N ALA A 54 -29.14 -14.23 21.88
CA ALA A 54 -29.72 -15.17 20.93
C ALA A 54 -31.10 -14.65 20.52
N GLN A 55 -31.18 -13.68 19.61
CA GLN A 55 -32.42 -13.45 18.87
C GLN A 55 -32.22 -12.60 17.63
N LYS A 56 -32.75 -13.15 16.52
CA LYS A 56 -33.39 -12.43 15.41
C LYS A 56 -32.53 -12.09 14.19
N TYR A 57 -32.07 -13.12 13.49
CA TYR A 57 -31.90 -13.06 12.04
C TYR A 57 -32.69 -14.20 11.40
N ALA A 58 -33.94 -13.91 11.07
CA ALA A 58 -34.75 -14.69 10.15
C ALA A 58 -35.25 -13.74 9.06
N GLN A 59 -35.09 -14.19 7.81
CA GLN A 59 -35.66 -13.67 6.56
C GLN A 59 -35.09 -12.37 5.98
N THR A 60 -34.23 -12.57 4.98
CA THR A 60 -34.27 -11.80 3.73
C THR A 60 -33.87 -12.73 2.57
N GLU A 61 -34.86 -13.43 2.00
CA GLU A 61 -34.75 -13.99 0.66
C GLU A 61 -35.27 -12.93 -0.32
N GLY A 62 -34.44 -12.54 -1.28
CA GLY A 62 -34.78 -11.54 -2.29
C GLY A 62 -33.54 -10.96 -2.96
N VAL A 63 -32.80 -11.80 -3.70
CA VAL A 63 -31.69 -11.33 -4.54
C VAL A 63 -32.27 -10.87 -5.87
N GLU A 64 -32.59 -9.58 -5.94
CA GLU A 64 -32.76 -8.87 -7.21
C GLU A 64 -31.34 -8.53 -7.72
N LEU A 65 -31.01 -8.92 -8.95
CA LEU A 65 -29.75 -8.59 -9.61
C LEU A 65 -29.69 -7.07 -9.84
N ALA A 66 -29.30 -6.33 -8.80
CA ALA A 66 -28.87 -4.94 -8.94
C ALA A 66 -27.50 -4.93 -9.60
N GLU A 67 -27.40 -4.14 -10.66
CA GLU A 67 -26.17 -3.79 -11.36
C GLU A 67 -25.10 -3.42 -10.33
N ALA A 68 -23.90 -3.98 -10.48
CA ALA A 68 -22.78 -3.75 -9.58
C ALA A 68 -22.42 -2.26 -9.57
N GLU A 69 -23.09 -1.49 -8.72
CA GLU A 69 -22.58 -0.22 -8.24
C GLU A 69 -21.24 -0.55 -7.60
N LEU A 70 -20.18 -0.11 -8.27
CA LEU A 70 -18.83 -0.12 -7.72
C LEU A 70 -18.90 0.67 -6.42
N ASP A 71 -19.11 -0.04 -5.31
CA ASP A 71 -19.17 0.50 -3.96
C ASP A 71 -17.81 1.12 -3.68
N THR A 72 -17.64 2.38 -4.08
CA THR A 72 -16.59 3.26 -3.61
C THR A 72 -16.91 3.50 -2.14
N GLN A 73 -16.61 2.50 -1.31
CA GLN A 73 -16.56 2.63 0.12
C GLN A 73 -15.60 3.78 0.39
N VAL A 74 -16.18 4.93 0.74
CA VAL A 74 -15.40 6.01 1.31
C VAL A 74 -14.72 5.38 2.52
N PRO A 75 -13.38 5.38 2.58
CA PRO A 75 -12.65 4.79 3.69
C PRO A 75 -13.26 5.31 4.97
N ASP A 76 -13.64 4.40 5.87
CA ASP A 76 -14.07 4.76 7.21
C ASP A 76 -13.02 5.70 7.79
N GLU A 77 -13.42 6.90 8.22
CA GLU A 77 -12.50 7.90 8.78
C GLU A 77 -11.77 7.35 10.02
N ALA A 78 -12.28 6.27 10.63
CA ALA A 78 -11.60 5.54 11.69
C ALA A 78 -10.41 4.68 11.21
N ASN A 79 -10.39 4.26 9.93
CA ASN A 79 -9.41 3.31 9.37
C ASN A 79 -8.54 3.91 8.26
N CYS A 80 -8.53 5.23 8.11
CA CYS A 80 -7.72 5.92 7.10
C CYS A 80 -6.40 6.45 7.68
N LEU A 81 -5.42 6.62 6.82
CA LEU A 81 -4.12 7.20 7.14
C LEU A 81 -4.25 8.72 7.14
N ASN A 82 -3.84 9.36 8.24
CA ASN A 82 -3.80 10.81 8.35
C ASN A 82 -2.36 11.32 8.21
N PRO A 83 -1.99 11.93 7.07
CA PRO A 83 -0.65 12.44 6.82
C PRO A 83 -0.14 13.46 7.83
N LYS A 84 -1.02 14.06 8.63
CA LYS A 84 -0.61 14.99 9.69
C LYS A 84 0.13 14.30 10.84
N TYR A 85 -0.14 13.02 11.09
CA TYR A 85 0.35 12.29 12.27
C TYR A 85 1.19 11.06 11.93
N MET A 86 1.38 10.77 10.64
CA MET A 86 2.05 9.57 10.17
C MET A 86 3.27 9.93 9.34
N ASP A 87 4.30 9.10 9.41
CA ASP A 87 5.48 9.22 8.54
C ASP A 87 5.07 9.02 7.07
N THR A 88 5.69 9.75 6.15
CA THR A 88 5.46 9.60 4.70
C THR A 88 5.76 8.18 4.22
N GLU A 89 6.70 7.49 4.88
CA GLU A 89 6.99 6.08 4.62
C GLU A 89 5.84 5.14 4.98
N ALA A 90 4.99 5.51 5.93
CA ALA A 90 3.84 4.70 6.31
C ALA A 90 2.65 4.87 5.36
N TRP A 91 2.68 5.88 4.47
CA TRP A 91 1.57 6.17 3.57
C TRP A 91 1.55 5.28 2.33
N TYR A 92 2.70 4.73 1.95
CA TYR A 92 2.87 3.97 0.71
C TYR A 92 3.61 2.66 0.97
N CYS A 93 3.27 1.65 0.17
CA CYS A 93 4.15 0.49 -0.03
C CYS A 93 5.37 0.82 -0.91
N LEU A 94 5.59 2.09 -1.26
CA LEU A 94 6.73 2.58 -2.02
C LEU A 94 7.74 3.14 -1.00
N CYS A 95 9.01 2.76 -1.10
CA CYS A 95 10.04 3.35 -0.23
C CYS A 95 10.10 4.87 -0.46
N LEU A 96 10.51 5.63 0.56
CA LEU A 96 10.71 7.08 0.44
C LEU A 96 11.58 7.45 -0.76
N ASP A 97 12.63 6.68 -1.03
CA ASP A 97 13.53 6.88 -2.18
C ASP A 97 12.81 6.86 -3.53
N GLU A 98 11.76 6.04 -3.69
CA GLU A 98 10.99 5.99 -4.94
C GLU A 98 10.10 7.22 -5.08
N ILE A 99 9.53 7.69 -3.97
CA ILE A 99 8.76 8.93 -3.92
C ILE A 99 9.68 10.12 -4.23
N ASP A 100 10.84 10.19 -3.59
CA ASP A 100 11.85 11.24 -3.79
C ASP A 100 12.37 11.25 -5.22
N LYS A 101 12.58 10.08 -5.82
CA LYS A 101 12.95 9.94 -7.22
C LYS A 101 11.86 10.50 -8.15
N ALA A 102 10.60 10.08 -7.96
CA ALA A 102 9.47 10.59 -8.74
C ALA A 102 9.34 12.12 -8.58
N CYS A 103 9.57 12.62 -7.37
CA CYS A 103 9.58 14.04 -7.07
C CYS A 103 10.72 14.79 -7.75
N HIS A 104 11.91 14.17 -7.88
CA HIS A 104 13.03 14.73 -8.63
C HIS A 104 12.74 14.80 -10.13
N GLU A 105 12.11 13.77 -10.69
CA GLU A 105 11.85 13.66 -12.13
C GLU A 105 10.87 14.72 -12.65
N ILE A 106 9.95 15.21 -11.81
CA ILE A 106 8.98 16.25 -12.17
C ILE A 106 9.42 17.67 -11.80
N ARG A 107 10.55 17.83 -11.09
CA ARG A 107 10.98 19.11 -10.49
C ARG A 107 11.01 20.25 -11.51
N ASP A 108 11.60 19.97 -12.67
CA ASP A 108 11.87 20.99 -13.68
C ASP A 108 10.61 21.34 -14.50
N ASN A 109 9.54 20.53 -14.40
CA ASN A 109 8.26 20.73 -15.09
C ASN A 109 7.26 21.56 -14.28
N ILE A 110 7.53 21.80 -12.99
CA ILE A 110 6.58 22.44 -12.07
C ILE A 110 7.10 23.82 -11.63
N PRO A 111 6.38 24.91 -11.95
CA PRO A 111 6.76 26.23 -11.48
C PRO A 111 6.60 26.30 -9.96
N ARG A 112 7.59 26.91 -9.28
CA ARG A 112 7.63 26.99 -7.80
C ARG A 112 7.60 25.61 -7.13
N TYR A 113 8.30 24.65 -7.73
CA TYR A 113 8.48 23.34 -7.14
C TYR A 113 9.03 23.46 -5.72
N THR A 114 8.46 22.69 -4.80
CA THR A 114 9.09 22.38 -3.51
C THR A 114 8.92 20.88 -3.22
N HIS A 115 9.94 20.29 -2.60
CA HIS A 115 9.92 18.86 -2.27
C HIS A 115 8.72 18.51 -1.40
N THR A 116 8.43 19.32 -0.37
CA THR A 116 7.30 19.12 0.54
C THR A 116 5.95 19.11 -0.16
N LEU A 117 5.72 19.99 -1.14
CA LEU A 117 4.47 19.99 -1.91
C LEU A 117 4.37 18.74 -2.81
N CYS A 118 5.50 18.23 -3.31
CA CYS A 118 5.51 16.99 -4.06
C CYS A 118 5.17 15.76 -3.19
N LEU A 119 5.72 15.67 -1.97
CA LEU A 119 5.36 14.61 -1.02
C LEU A 119 3.87 14.66 -0.65
N GLN A 120 3.33 15.85 -0.37
CA GLN A 120 1.90 16.03 -0.13
C GLN A 120 1.05 15.67 -1.36
N ALA A 121 1.55 15.95 -2.57
CA ALA A 121 0.85 15.62 -3.80
C ALA A 121 0.83 14.11 -4.05
N ASN A 122 1.89 13.38 -3.70
CA ASN A 122 1.83 11.91 -3.65
C ASN A 122 0.68 11.49 -2.74
N GLY A 123 0.59 12.05 -1.52
CA GLY A 123 -0.55 11.87 -0.58
C GLY A 123 -1.93 12.00 -1.22
N CYS A 124 -2.10 13.01 -2.08
CA CYS A 124 -3.34 13.26 -2.81
C CYS A 124 -3.57 12.30 -3.98
N TYR A 125 -2.49 11.78 -4.56
CA TYR A 125 -2.47 10.75 -5.58
C TYR A 125 -2.32 9.36 -4.93
N ASP A 126 -3.22 9.06 -4.02
CA ASP A 126 -3.30 7.77 -3.34
C ASP A 126 -4.24 6.85 -4.13
N PRO A 127 -3.71 5.93 -4.96
CA PRO A 127 -4.53 5.03 -5.78
C PRO A 127 -5.27 3.99 -4.94
N PHE A 128 -4.84 3.77 -3.69
CA PHE A 128 -5.41 2.77 -2.79
C PHE A 128 -6.53 3.34 -1.91
N GLY A 129 -6.76 4.65 -1.94
CA GLY A 129 -7.77 5.30 -1.12
C GLY A 129 -7.45 5.27 0.38
N SER A 130 -6.23 4.93 0.78
CA SER A 130 -5.83 4.80 2.19
C SER A 130 -5.81 6.13 2.95
N ILE A 131 -5.59 7.26 2.29
CA ILE A 131 -5.49 8.59 2.94
C ILE A 131 -6.88 9.16 3.21
N CYS A 132 -7.09 9.65 4.44
CA CYS A 132 -8.35 10.22 4.91
C CYS A 132 -8.93 11.29 3.98
N GLY A 133 -10.24 11.18 3.70
CA GLY A 133 -10.96 12.16 2.89
C GLY A 133 -10.95 13.54 3.55
N SER A 134 -11.11 13.59 4.87
CA SER A 134 -10.98 14.80 5.69
C SER A 134 -9.68 15.55 5.43
N TRP A 135 -8.54 14.85 5.38
CA TRP A 135 -7.23 15.45 5.07
C TRP A 135 -7.14 15.94 3.62
N LYS A 136 -7.64 15.16 2.65
CA LYS A 136 -7.64 15.55 1.23
C LYS A 136 -8.46 16.84 1.00
N ASN A 137 -9.56 16.96 1.74
CA ASN A 137 -10.52 18.07 1.64
C ASN A 137 -10.14 19.28 2.50
N GLU A 138 -9.32 19.09 3.54
CA GLU A 138 -8.84 20.18 4.40
C GLU A 138 -8.21 21.28 3.55
N GLN A 139 -8.78 22.50 3.63
CA GLN A 139 -8.32 23.68 2.89
C GLN A 139 -8.21 23.49 1.37
N ARG A 140 -8.95 22.53 0.79
CA ARG A 140 -8.83 22.13 -0.62
C ARG A 140 -7.38 21.80 -1.01
N ARG A 141 -6.63 21.15 -0.11
CA ARG A 141 -5.20 20.85 -0.27
C ARG A 141 -4.94 20.12 -1.59
N CYS A 142 -5.66 19.04 -1.87
CA CYS A 142 -5.44 18.27 -3.11
C CYS A 142 -5.81 19.02 -4.39
N MET A 143 -6.76 19.96 -4.32
CA MET A 143 -7.09 20.82 -5.45
C MET A 143 -5.94 21.79 -5.77
N LYS A 144 -5.26 22.33 -4.74
CA LYS A 144 -4.08 23.20 -4.93
C LYS A 144 -2.87 22.44 -5.47
N LEU A 145 -2.80 21.14 -5.21
CA LEU A 145 -1.71 20.25 -5.64
C LEU A 145 -1.99 19.56 -6.98
N GLN A 146 -3.03 19.95 -7.71
CA GLN A 146 -3.44 19.27 -8.95
C GLN A 146 -2.35 19.26 -10.03
N VAL A 147 -1.54 20.33 -10.12
CA VAL A 147 -0.41 20.38 -11.06
C VAL A 147 0.61 19.28 -10.74
N TYR A 148 0.95 19.10 -9.47
CA TYR A 148 1.87 18.05 -9.03
C TYR A 148 1.29 16.65 -9.27
N THR A 149 0.03 16.43 -8.89
CA THR A 149 -0.60 15.11 -9.06
C THR A 149 -0.72 14.70 -10.53
N ASN A 150 -0.95 15.66 -11.43
CA ASN A 150 -1.00 15.39 -12.87
C ASN A 150 0.38 15.01 -13.44
N GLU A 151 1.46 15.69 -13.03
CA GLU A 151 2.81 15.34 -13.47
C GLU A 151 3.27 13.99 -12.90
N LEU A 152 2.98 13.71 -11.62
CA LEU A 152 3.23 12.40 -11.00
C LEU A 152 2.51 11.27 -11.75
N LYS A 153 1.22 11.47 -12.09
CA LYS A 153 0.43 10.52 -12.89
C LYS A 153 1.07 10.23 -14.24
N LYS A 154 1.46 11.29 -14.98
CA LYS A 154 2.12 11.14 -16.29
C LYS A 154 3.42 10.34 -16.15
N HIS A 155 4.22 10.65 -15.12
CA HIS A 155 5.49 9.98 -14.89
C HIS A 155 5.29 8.49 -14.57
N GLN A 156 4.35 8.15 -13.69
CA GLN A 156 4.05 6.76 -13.38
C GLN A 156 3.54 6.00 -14.61
N GLN A 157 2.63 6.58 -15.40
CA GLN A 157 2.16 5.96 -16.64
C GLN A 157 3.30 5.73 -17.63
N ALA A 158 4.20 6.70 -17.80
CA ALA A 158 5.38 6.54 -18.65
C ALA A 158 6.28 5.39 -18.17
N SER A 159 6.48 5.26 -16.85
CA SER A 159 7.28 4.16 -16.27
C SER A 159 6.65 2.78 -16.51
N LEU A 160 5.32 2.67 -16.43
CA LEU A 160 4.59 1.44 -16.70
C LEU A 160 4.69 1.04 -18.18
N LEU A 161 4.55 2.02 -19.10
CA LEU A 161 4.73 1.79 -20.54
C LEU A 161 6.15 1.34 -20.88
N GLN A 162 7.17 1.95 -20.25
CA GLN A 162 8.56 1.52 -20.44
C GLN A 162 8.79 0.07 -19.98
N ARG A 163 8.19 -0.33 -18.85
CA ARG A 163 8.26 -1.72 -18.37
C ARG A 163 7.56 -2.69 -19.32
N ALA A 164 6.35 -2.34 -19.77
CA ALA A 164 5.59 -3.17 -20.72
C ALA A 164 6.36 -3.40 -22.03
N ASN A 165 6.98 -2.36 -22.59
CA ASN A 165 7.76 -2.46 -23.82
C ASN A 165 9.02 -3.33 -23.65
N ARG A 166 9.68 -3.27 -22.49
CA ARG A 166 10.83 -4.15 -22.18
C ARG A 166 10.40 -5.62 -22.12
N SER A 167 9.27 -5.91 -21.48
CA SER A 167 8.72 -7.27 -21.41
C SER A 167 8.34 -7.81 -22.79
N ALA A 168 7.80 -6.98 -23.67
CA ALA A 168 7.39 -7.38 -25.02
C ALA A 168 8.56 -7.68 -25.97
N THR A 169 9.72 -7.04 -25.75
CA THR A 169 10.92 -7.21 -26.61
C THR A 169 11.80 -8.38 -26.14
N GLY A 170 11.61 -8.88 -24.90
CA GLY A 170 12.47 -9.88 -24.27
C GLY A 170 12.21 -11.35 -24.61
N THR A 171 11.19 -11.69 -25.40
CA THR A 171 10.79 -13.10 -25.67
C THR A 171 11.44 -13.73 -26.91
N GLY A 172 12.38 -13.05 -27.56
CA GLY A 172 12.87 -13.45 -28.88
C GLY A 172 14.39 -13.48 -29.02
N THR A 173 15.13 -14.19 -28.17
CA THR A 173 16.44 -14.78 -28.54
C THR A 173 16.91 -15.75 -27.47
N LYS A 174 16.85 -17.05 -27.79
CA LYS A 174 17.82 -18.02 -27.26
C LYS A 174 19.19 -17.61 -27.81
N ALA A 175 20.05 -17.07 -26.95
CA ALA A 175 21.48 -17.09 -27.17
C ALA A 175 22.15 -17.03 -25.80
N ASP A 176 22.87 -18.11 -25.51
CA ASP A 176 23.72 -18.34 -24.36
C ASP A 176 24.75 -17.21 -24.12
N THR A 177 25.38 -17.31 -22.95
CA THR A 177 26.58 -16.62 -22.45
C THR A 177 26.43 -15.27 -21.73
N ASP A 178 26.60 -15.38 -20.42
CA ASP A 178 27.37 -14.46 -19.55
C ASP A 178 27.10 -12.96 -19.66
N LEU A 179 26.23 -12.47 -18.77
CA LEU A 179 26.29 -11.10 -18.25
C LEU A 179 25.55 -10.99 -16.91
N ASP A 180 25.86 -11.91 -15.99
CA ASP A 180 25.44 -11.87 -14.58
C ASP A 180 26.32 -10.92 -13.75
N SER A 181 26.44 -9.64 -14.17
CA SER A 181 27.31 -8.69 -13.43
C SER A 181 26.81 -7.26 -13.33
N SER A 182 25.69 -6.86 -13.94
CA SER A 182 25.32 -5.44 -13.88
C SER A 182 23.82 -5.15 -13.98
N VAL A 183 22.98 -6.02 -13.41
CA VAL A 183 21.67 -5.58 -12.90
C VAL A 183 21.66 -5.78 -11.40
N GLY A 184 22.60 -5.09 -10.73
CA GLY A 184 22.47 -4.71 -9.33
C GLY A 184 21.34 -3.68 -9.15
N GLY A 185 20.18 -3.92 -9.76
CA GLY A 185 18.93 -3.31 -9.34
C GLY A 185 18.64 -3.86 -7.97
N LYS A 186 19.33 -3.31 -6.96
CA LYS A 186 18.98 -3.50 -5.56
C LYS A 186 17.49 -3.23 -5.50
N ALA A 187 16.69 -4.27 -5.32
CA ALA A 187 15.41 -4.09 -4.68
C ALA A 187 15.76 -3.37 -3.38
N HIS A 188 15.51 -2.06 -3.31
CA HIS A 188 15.62 -1.33 -2.06
C HIS A 188 14.57 -1.96 -1.16
N GLN A 189 15.02 -2.90 -0.34
CA GLN A 189 14.24 -3.37 0.79
C GLN A 189 14.03 -2.14 1.66
N CYS A 190 12.80 -1.63 1.72
CA CYS A 190 12.45 -0.62 2.71
C CYS A 190 12.59 -1.31 4.09
N ASN A 191 13.70 -1.07 4.78
CA ASN A 191 13.92 -1.61 6.12
C ASN A 191 13.08 -0.80 7.11
N HIS A 192 11.93 -1.35 7.53
CA HIS A 192 11.18 -0.92 8.70
C HIS A 192 11.70 -1.60 9.98
#